data_AF-A0A1I8ALZ4-F1
#
_entry.id   AF-A0A1I8ALZ4-F1
#
_cell.length_a   1.000
_cell.length_b   1.000
_cell.length_c   1.000
_cell.angle_alpha   90.00
_cell.angle_beta   90.00
_cell.angle_gamma   90.00
#
_symmetry.space_group_name_H-M   'P 1'
#
loop_
_entity.id
_entity.type
_entity.pdbx_description
1 polymer ?
#
loop_
_entity_poly.entity_id
_entity_poly.type
_entity_poly.pdbx_seq_one_letter_code
_entity_poly.pdbx_strand_id
1 'polypeptide(L)'
;MRSTVGLLAALLLLFCCSVTSASYEKVIACGTYYGTSYIPWIGPPVGKYYFFAKEWSAEKSDFVNVDSYLLSDCGFETIGSLCRRSYKNVSYGLDLNVTKNLPIDAPYHRKIFPGESEFGEAKLFKCQDYIRAPEPEVPEGSWSDRLSAATQETCKSEEEWLTASTEECGKKPTNYVLGAQCGDQDKYMEVIFVCDKPKKDILLEIDSEFLAAEKEYLHNIQFVLFERFREVVKDLNKPRSGNPIEAVDTFRTDLHRTVAAATDLRRTFTRAYLYADTTIEVRHSDVERTSNYSTHYISRKTVLAKAKEYAKIVGDRRWTALFTVASHMVQTSLPDQIIMSEMMNYDAENLLKRVEDVNNDIPRNIFTRRHNIRVVDELDLFPELKEQMTDYYVEYVKNHTLGIARKHLGFLNESGAHARLFAMYKEIFRSGFIDQKYM
;
A
#
# COMPACT_ATOMS: atom_id res chain seq x y z
N MET A 1 21.44 -23.27 -55.33
CA MET A 1 20.54 -24.23 -54.65
C MET A 1 20.92 -24.57 -53.21
N ARG A 2 22.16 -24.38 -52.73
CA ARG A 2 22.50 -24.65 -51.30
C ARG A 2 21.98 -23.57 -50.32
N SER A 3 21.82 -22.32 -50.77
CA SER A 3 21.34 -21.20 -49.94
C SER A 3 19.82 -21.26 -49.67
N THR A 4 19.02 -21.81 -50.59
CA THR A 4 17.56 -21.94 -50.44
C THR A 4 17.17 -23.04 -49.45
N VAL A 5 17.97 -24.10 -49.31
CA VAL A 5 17.73 -25.18 -48.34
C VAL A 5 17.98 -24.71 -46.90
N GLY A 6 18.98 -23.84 -46.69
CA GLY A 6 19.26 -23.26 -45.36
C GLY A 6 18.15 -22.33 -44.86
N LEU A 7 17.58 -21.50 -45.74
CA LEU A 7 16.47 -20.60 -45.39
C LEU A 7 15.19 -21.40 -45.05
N LEU A 8 14.91 -22.48 -45.80
CA LEU A 8 13.75 -23.32 -45.55
C LEU A 8 13.87 -24.08 -44.22
N ALA A 9 15.07 -24.58 -43.89
CA ALA A 9 15.33 -25.24 -42.62
C ALA A 9 15.24 -24.26 -41.43
N ALA A 10 15.71 -23.02 -41.59
CA ALA A 10 15.57 -21.99 -40.56
C ALA A 10 14.11 -21.57 -40.35
N LEU A 11 13.32 -21.42 -41.43
CA LEU A 11 11.89 -21.13 -41.35
C LEU A 11 11.08 -22.29 -40.76
N LEU A 12 11.44 -23.54 -41.07
CA LEU A 12 10.83 -24.72 -40.46
C LEU A 12 11.18 -24.85 -38.97
N LEU A 13 12.41 -24.53 -38.57
CA LEU A 13 12.80 -24.48 -37.16
C LEU A 13 12.07 -23.34 -36.41
N LEU A 14 11.92 -22.16 -37.02
CA LEU A 14 11.13 -21.06 -36.46
C LEU A 14 9.65 -21.45 -36.31
N PHE A 15 9.05 -22.13 -37.28
CA PHE A 15 7.66 -22.60 -37.17
C PHE A 15 7.50 -23.74 -36.15
N CYS A 16 8.44 -24.69 -36.07
CA CYS A 16 8.38 -25.78 -35.08
C CYS A 16 8.62 -25.29 -33.65
N CYS A 17 9.39 -24.23 -33.43
CA CYS A 17 9.58 -23.64 -32.10
C CYS A 17 8.44 -22.71 -31.65
N SER A 18 7.63 -22.19 -32.58
CA SER A 18 6.58 -21.21 -32.26
C SER A 18 5.21 -21.85 -31.95
N VAL A 19 4.98 -23.10 -32.38
CA VAL A 19 3.62 -23.71 -32.34
C VAL A 19 3.41 -24.59 -31.10
N THR A 20 4.46 -25.11 -30.47
CA THR A 20 4.34 -25.92 -29.24
C THR A 20 4.32 -25.11 -27.94
N SER A 21 4.63 -23.81 -28.02
CA SER A 21 4.45 -22.84 -26.93
C SER A 21 3.21 -21.97 -27.14
N ALA A 22 2.11 -22.56 -27.64
CA ALA A 22 0.79 -21.95 -27.50
C ALA A 22 0.61 -21.60 -26.02
N SER A 23 0.70 -20.29 -25.79
CA SER A 23 1.34 -19.72 -24.61
C SER A 23 0.52 -19.99 -23.35
N TYR A 24 1.07 -20.81 -22.43
CA TYR A 24 0.58 -20.93 -21.05
C TYR A 24 0.75 -19.62 -20.25
N GLU A 25 0.91 -18.47 -20.91
CA GLU A 25 0.86 -17.17 -20.27
C GLU A 25 -0.36 -17.06 -19.34
N LYS A 26 -0.15 -16.62 -18.11
CA LYS A 26 -1.24 -16.42 -17.14
C LYS A 26 -2.10 -17.67 -16.92
N VAL A 27 -1.51 -18.85 -16.78
CA VAL A 27 -2.23 -20.11 -16.52
C VAL A 27 -1.96 -20.62 -15.11
N ILE A 28 -3.04 -20.90 -14.38
CA ILE A 28 -3.03 -21.60 -13.10
C ILE A 28 -3.36 -23.08 -13.34
N ALA A 29 -2.59 -23.98 -12.73
CA ALA A 29 -2.94 -25.37 -12.59
C ALA A 29 -3.42 -25.62 -11.16
N CYS A 30 -4.58 -26.22 -10.96
CA CYS A 30 -5.08 -26.58 -9.63
C CYS A 30 -5.58 -28.02 -9.65
N GLY A 31 -5.20 -28.79 -8.64
CA GLY A 31 -5.57 -30.19 -8.52
C GLY A 31 -5.72 -30.65 -7.08
N THR A 32 -6.14 -31.89 -6.94
CA THR A 32 -6.21 -32.59 -5.66
C THR A 32 -5.30 -33.79 -5.66
N TYR A 33 -4.71 -34.11 -4.51
CA TYR A 33 -3.98 -35.34 -4.32
C TYR A 33 -4.34 -35.97 -2.98
N TYR A 34 -4.30 -37.29 -2.92
CA TYR A 34 -4.54 -38.03 -1.69
C TYR A 34 -3.21 -38.23 -0.97
N GLY A 35 -3.08 -37.63 0.21
CA GLY A 35 -1.89 -37.76 1.04
C GLY A 35 -2.25 -38.28 2.43
N THR A 36 -1.29 -38.85 3.14
CA THR A 36 -1.42 -39.19 4.55
C THR A 36 -0.69 -38.14 5.39
N SER A 37 -1.39 -37.48 6.31
CA SER A 37 -0.68 -36.68 7.33
C SER A 37 -0.34 -37.57 8.50
N TYR A 38 0.95 -37.74 8.76
CA TYR A 38 1.41 -38.29 10.02
C TYR A 38 1.68 -37.14 10.99
N ILE A 39 0.84 -37.02 12.01
CA ILE A 39 1.12 -36.17 13.15
C ILE A 39 1.44 -37.13 14.31
N PRO A 40 2.72 -37.26 14.73
CA PRO A 40 3.16 -38.36 15.60
C PRO A 40 2.36 -38.51 16.90
N TRP A 41 1.73 -37.44 17.37
CA TRP A 41 0.97 -37.37 18.62
C TRP A 41 -0.56 -37.47 18.48
N ILE A 42 -1.13 -37.52 17.26
CA ILE A 42 -2.59 -37.53 17.03
C ILE A 42 -3.13 -38.92 16.63
N GLY A 43 -2.25 -39.91 16.47
CA GLY A 43 -2.64 -41.31 16.21
C GLY A 43 -2.23 -41.80 14.82
N PRO A 44 -2.91 -42.83 14.28
CA PRO A 44 -2.54 -43.42 12.99
C PRO A 44 -2.68 -42.40 11.85
N PRO A 45 -1.93 -42.55 10.75
CA PRO A 45 -2.02 -41.65 9.59
C PRO A 45 -3.47 -41.61 9.08
N VAL A 46 -4.06 -40.41 9.08
CA VAL A 46 -5.37 -40.19 8.46
C VAL A 46 -5.12 -39.74 7.03
N GLY A 47 -5.66 -40.50 6.07
CA GLY A 47 -5.66 -40.11 4.67
C GLY A 47 -6.60 -38.93 4.44
N LYS A 48 -6.11 -37.91 3.75
CA LYS A 48 -6.85 -36.69 3.47
C LYS A 48 -6.53 -36.21 2.05
N TYR A 49 -7.55 -35.66 1.39
CA TYR A 49 -7.34 -34.94 0.15
C TYR A 49 -6.75 -33.55 0.43
N TYR A 50 -5.69 -33.24 -0.29
CA TYR A 50 -5.03 -31.94 -0.27
C TYR A 50 -5.17 -31.28 -1.63
N PHE A 51 -5.21 -29.96 -1.62
CA PHE A 51 -5.22 -29.15 -2.82
C PHE A 51 -3.80 -28.64 -3.07
N PHE A 52 -3.44 -28.53 -4.35
CA PHE A 52 -2.22 -27.88 -4.77
C PHE A 52 -2.53 -26.95 -5.94
N ALA A 53 -1.79 -25.85 -6.02
CA ALA A 53 -1.82 -24.96 -7.16
C ALA A 53 -0.42 -24.63 -7.64
N LYS A 54 -0.30 -24.47 -8.96
CA LYS A 54 0.91 -23.99 -9.63
C LYS A 54 0.55 -22.90 -10.62
N GLU A 55 1.46 -21.96 -10.83
CA GLU A 55 1.35 -20.95 -11.87
C GLU A 55 2.37 -21.27 -12.96
N TRP A 56 2.03 -20.95 -14.20
CA TRP A 56 3.00 -20.99 -15.28
C TRP A 56 4.00 -19.84 -15.14
N SER A 57 5.29 -20.17 -15.09
CA SER A 57 6.40 -19.22 -15.12
C SER A 57 7.01 -19.19 -16.51
N ALA A 58 6.90 -18.04 -17.20
CA ALA A 58 7.53 -17.86 -18.51
C ALA A 58 9.07 -17.96 -18.42
N GLU A 59 9.67 -17.46 -17.34
CA GLU A 59 11.12 -17.50 -17.09
C GLU A 59 11.64 -18.93 -17.00
N LYS A 60 10.95 -19.80 -16.24
CA LYS A 60 11.35 -21.20 -16.08
C LYS A 60 10.80 -22.11 -17.17
N SER A 61 9.87 -21.61 -17.98
CA SER A 61 9.10 -22.40 -18.95
C SER A 61 8.47 -23.64 -18.30
N ASP A 62 7.98 -23.50 -17.06
CA ASP A 62 7.39 -24.58 -16.28
C ASP A 62 6.38 -24.06 -15.25
N PHE A 63 5.59 -24.98 -14.71
CA PHE A 63 4.68 -24.72 -13.59
C PHE A 63 5.44 -24.67 -12.27
N VAL A 64 5.44 -23.51 -11.62
CA VAL A 64 6.04 -23.27 -10.30
C VAL A 64 4.97 -23.24 -9.23
N ASN A 65 5.32 -23.63 -8.00
CA ASN A 65 4.34 -23.59 -6.91
C ASN A 65 3.94 -22.16 -6.59
N VAL A 66 2.64 -21.96 -6.41
CA VAL A 66 2.11 -20.73 -5.83
C VAL A 66 2.16 -20.85 -4.32
N ASP A 67 2.54 -19.78 -3.63
CA ASP A 67 2.44 -19.71 -2.19
C ASP A 67 0.95 -19.84 -1.76
N SER A 68 0.59 -21.02 -1.26
CA SER A 68 -0.81 -21.48 -1.24
C SER A 68 -1.16 -22.21 0.06
N TYR A 69 -0.64 -21.72 1.19
CA TYR A 69 -0.86 -22.31 2.53
C TYR A 69 -2.34 -22.49 2.95
N LEU A 70 -3.33 -22.00 2.18
CA LEU A 70 -4.75 -21.96 2.54
C LEU A 70 -5.72 -22.41 1.44
N LEU A 71 -5.28 -23.18 0.44
CA LEU A 71 -6.24 -23.70 -0.56
C LEU A 71 -7.23 -24.66 0.08
N SER A 72 -8.50 -24.27 0.07
CA SER A 72 -9.62 -25.09 0.52
C SER A 72 -10.24 -25.92 -0.60
N ASP A 73 -10.12 -25.48 -1.85
CA ASP A 73 -10.62 -26.16 -3.04
C ASP A 73 -9.89 -25.70 -4.33
N CYS A 74 -10.34 -26.20 -5.49
CA CYS A 74 -10.06 -25.66 -6.82
C CYS A 74 -11.35 -25.10 -7.45
N GLY A 75 -12.22 -24.55 -6.61
CA GLY A 75 -13.48 -23.96 -7.03
C GLY A 75 -13.26 -22.61 -7.71
N PHE A 76 -14.33 -22.08 -8.29
CA PHE A 76 -14.35 -20.78 -8.97
C PHE A 76 -13.53 -19.76 -8.15
N GLU A 77 -14.02 -19.35 -6.97
CA GLU A 77 -13.46 -18.17 -6.24
C GLU A 77 -11.98 -18.35 -5.89
N THR A 78 -11.58 -19.56 -5.52
CA THR A 78 -10.18 -19.94 -5.24
C THR A 78 -9.28 -19.77 -6.46
N ILE A 79 -9.74 -20.16 -7.65
CA ILE A 79 -8.99 -19.96 -8.89
C ILE A 79 -8.86 -18.47 -9.21
N GLY A 80 -9.94 -17.69 -9.02
CA GLY A 80 -9.89 -16.24 -9.19
C GLY A 80 -8.85 -15.58 -8.28
N SER A 81 -8.84 -15.98 -7.02
CA SER A 81 -7.85 -15.57 -6.03
C SER A 81 -6.42 -15.89 -6.46
N LEU A 82 -6.17 -17.14 -6.87
CA LEU A 82 -4.87 -17.59 -7.37
C LEU A 82 -4.42 -16.76 -8.57
N CYS A 83 -5.30 -16.53 -9.55
CA CYS A 83 -5.00 -15.70 -10.72
C CYS A 83 -4.52 -14.30 -10.31
N ARG A 84 -5.25 -13.60 -9.42
CA ARG A 84 -4.90 -12.23 -9.00
C ARG A 84 -3.63 -12.15 -8.16
N ARG A 85 -3.30 -13.19 -7.40
CA ARG A 85 -2.05 -13.28 -6.62
C ARG A 85 -0.85 -13.57 -7.52
N SER A 86 -1.03 -14.44 -8.50
CA SER A 86 0.01 -14.88 -9.43
C SER A 86 0.32 -13.86 -10.53
N TYR A 87 -0.69 -13.17 -11.04
CA TYR A 87 -0.57 -12.30 -12.20
C TYR A 87 -1.19 -10.93 -11.94
N LYS A 88 -0.51 -9.87 -12.39
CA LYS A 88 -1.05 -8.51 -12.33
C LYS A 88 -2.11 -8.31 -13.41
N ASN A 89 -3.09 -7.46 -13.12
CA ASN A 89 -4.14 -7.06 -14.06
C ASN A 89 -4.92 -8.24 -14.68
N VAL A 90 -5.23 -9.26 -13.88
CA VAL A 90 -6.13 -10.35 -14.28
C VAL A 90 -7.39 -10.35 -13.42
N SER A 91 -8.50 -10.83 -13.97
CA SER A 91 -9.76 -10.95 -13.26
C SER A 91 -9.94 -12.34 -12.65
N TYR A 92 -9.98 -13.34 -13.53
CA TYR A 92 -10.46 -14.68 -13.18
C TYR A 92 -9.87 -15.80 -14.06
N GLY A 93 -9.89 -17.05 -13.59
CA GLY A 93 -9.49 -18.20 -14.39
C GLY A 93 -10.65 -18.87 -15.14
N LEU A 94 -10.53 -18.99 -16.46
CA LEU A 94 -11.39 -19.82 -17.31
C LEU A 94 -10.85 -21.24 -17.39
N ASP A 95 -11.70 -22.25 -17.11
CA ASP A 95 -11.34 -23.66 -17.30
C ASP A 95 -11.02 -23.94 -18.77
N LEU A 96 -9.81 -24.44 -19.03
CA LEU A 96 -9.37 -24.80 -20.37
C LEU A 96 -9.89 -26.17 -20.83
N ASN A 97 -10.59 -26.91 -19.97
CA ASN A 97 -10.97 -28.31 -20.16
C ASN A 97 -9.77 -29.22 -20.48
N VAL A 98 -8.60 -28.88 -19.94
CA VAL A 98 -7.36 -29.65 -20.08
C VAL A 98 -6.87 -30.04 -18.70
N THR A 99 -6.51 -31.31 -18.54
CA THR A 99 -5.81 -31.81 -17.35
C THR A 99 -4.34 -32.09 -17.65
N LYS A 100 -3.50 -31.97 -16.62
CA LYS A 100 -2.06 -32.23 -16.70
C LYS A 100 -1.58 -32.87 -15.41
N ASN A 101 -0.76 -33.92 -15.53
CA ASN A 101 -0.07 -34.50 -14.38
C ASN A 101 1.13 -33.63 -14.03
N LEU A 102 1.15 -33.08 -12.82
CA LEU A 102 2.20 -32.17 -12.34
C LEU A 102 2.85 -32.75 -11.08
N PRO A 103 4.17 -32.58 -10.91
CA PRO A 103 4.85 -33.00 -9.69
C PRO A 103 4.36 -32.17 -8.50
N ILE A 104 4.07 -32.81 -7.37
CA ILE A 104 3.59 -32.16 -6.15
C ILE A 104 4.75 -31.94 -5.20
N ASP A 105 4.98 -30.70 -4.80
CA ASP A 105 5.91 -30.39 -3.72
C ASP A 105 5.21 -30.51 -2.36
N ALA A 106 5.13 -31.75 -1.86
CA ALA A 106 4.58 -31.99 -0.53
C ALA A 106 5.45 -31.28 0.54
N PRO A 107 4.84 -30.63 1.55
CA PRO A 107 5.57 -30.02 2.65
C PRO A 107 6.54 -31.01 3.30
N TYR A 108 7.71 -30.55 3.75
CA TYR A 108 8.78 -31.42 4.29
C TYR A 108 8.30 -32.39 5.37
N HIS A 109 7.38 -31.95 6.24
CA HIS A 109 6.81 -32.77 7.32
C HIS A 109 5.85 -33.88 6.82
N ARG A 110 5.59 -33.97 5.51
CA ARG A 110 4.69 -34.95 4.90
C ARG A 110 5.39 -35.93 3.95
N LYS A 111 6.70 -35.77 3.69
CA LYS A 111 7.44 -36.72 2.86
C LYS A 111 7.74 -37.97 3.68
N ILE A 112 6.99 -39.05 3.44
CA ILE A 112 7.21 -40.36 4.08
C ILE A 112 8.52 -40.98 3.57
N PHE A 113 8.84 -40.76 2.30
CA PHE A 113 10.08 -41.21 1.67
C PHE A 113 10.76 -40.04 0.94
N PRO A 114 11.92 -39.54 1.42
CA PRO A 114 12.66 -38.50 0.72
C PRO A 114 13.22 -39.06 -0.60
N GLY A 115 12.67 -38.61 -1.74
CA GLY A 115 13.21 -38.91 -3.07
C GLY A 115 12.18 -39.28 -4.14
N GLU A 116 10.97 -39.69 -3.75
CA GLU A 116 9.89 -39.96 -4.71
C GLU A 116 9.13 -38.67 -5.01
N SER A 117 9.03 -38.32 -6.31
CA SER A 117 8.18 -37.23 -6.77
C SER A 117 6.76 -37.76 -6.95
N GLU A 118 5.85 -37.31 -6.10
CA GLU A 118 4.41 -37.58 -6.29
C GLU A 118 3.89 -36.72 -7.44
N PHE A 119 2.98 -37.26 -8.26
CA PHE A 119 2.32 -36.52 -9.33
C PHE A 119 0.82 -36.44 -9.03
N GLY A 120 0.24 -35.27 -9.28
CA GLY A 120 -1.20 -35.02 -9.17
C GLY A 120 -1.78 -34.58 -10.50
N GLU A 121 -2.99 -35.04 -10.81
CA GLU A 121 -3.76 -34.49 -11.91
C GLU A 121 -4.27 -33.09 -11.54
N ALA A 122 -3.93 -32.10 -12.36
CA ALA A 122 -4.37 -30.72 -12.21
C ALA A 122 -5.18 -30.27 -13.43
N LYS A 123 -6.28 -29.56 -13.19
CA LYS A 123 -6.99 -28.81 -14.22
C LYS A 123 -6.27 -27.49 -14.49
N LEU A 124 -6.30 -27.05 -15.74
CA LEU A 124 -5.68 -25.80 -16.17
C LEU A 124 -6.72 -24.70 -16.36
N PHE A 125 -6.41 -23.52 -15.84
CA PHE A 125 -7.25 -22.34 -15.87
C PHE A 125 -6.48 -21.17 -16.47
N LYS A 126 -6.99 -20.57 -17.54
CA LYS A 126 -6.40 -19.36 -18.15
C LYS A 126 -6.96 -18.13 -17.45
N CYS A 127 -6.09 -17.35 -16.82
CA CYS A 127 -6.49 -16.09 -16.21
C CYS A 127 -6.81 -15.06 -17.30
N GLN A 128 -8.05 -14.57 -17.28
CA GLN A 128 -8.55 -13.49 -18.12
C GLN A 128 -7.95 -12.15 -17.70
N ASP A 129 -7.76 -11.27 -18.68
CA ASP A 129 -7.32 -9.92 -18.41
C ASP A 129 -8.39 -9.14 -17.63
N TYR A 130 -7.92 -8.30 -16.71
CA TYR A 130 -8.76 -7.41 -15.93
C TYR A 130 -9.17 -6.22 -16.80
N ILE A 131 -10.40 -6.27 -17.32
CA ILE A 131 -10.98 -5.18 -18.11
C ILE A 131 -11.72 -4.25 -17.16
N ARG A 132 -11.17 -3.06 -16.92
CA ARG A 132 -11.78 -2.04 -16.05
C ARG A 132 -13.11 -1.53 -16.59
N ALA A 133 -14.01 -1.18 -15.68
CA ALA A 133 -15.17 -0.36 -16.01
C ALA A 133 -14.68 0.99 -16.58
N PRO A 134 -15.19 1.44 -17.74
CA PRO A 134 -14.90 2.79 -18.20
C PRO A 134 -15.55 3.82 -17.27
N GLU A 135 -14.84 4.93 -17.02
CA GLU A 135 -15.36 6.03 -16.21
C GLU A 135 -16.57 6.66 -16.94
N PRO A 136 -17.76 6.70 -16.32
CA PRO A 136 -18.94 7.33 -16.91
C PRO A 136 -18.80 8.86 -16.91
N GLU A 137 -19.53 9.54 -17.81
CA GLU A 137 -19.67 10.99 -17.74
C GLU A 137 -20.30 11.41 -16.40
N VAL A 138 -19.71 12.41 -15.76
CA VAL A 138 -20.19 12.96 -14.48
C VAL A 138 -20.79 14.34 -14.76
N PRO A 139 -22.13 14.48 -14.74
CA PRO A 139 -22.78 15.77 -14.94
C PRO A 139 -22.31 16.81 -13.90
N GLU A 140 -22.35 18.09 -14.27
CA GLU A 140 -22.01 19.17 -13.34
C GLU A 140 -22.86 19.09 -12.06
N GLY A 141 -22.22 19.22 -10.90
CA GLY A 141 -22.86 19.07 -9.59
C GLY A 141 -23.03 17.63 -9.10
N SER A 142 -22.73 16.63 -9.94
CA SER A 142 -22.70 15.21 -9.55
C SER A 142 -21.30 14.77 -9.13
N TRP A 143 -21.18 13.58 -8.56
CA TRP A 143 -19.89 12.94 -8.24
C TRP A 143 -19.91 11.46 -8.62
N SER A 144 -18.73 10.90 -8.87
CA SER A 144 -18.56 9.46 -9.11
C SER A 144 -17.66 8.81 -8.08
N ASP A 145 -17.86 7.50 -7.89
CA ASP A 145 -16.98 6.68 -7.09
C ASP A 145 -16.90 5.26 -7.67
N ARG A 146 -15.87 4.52 -7.28
CA ARG A 146 -15.64 3.15 -7.73
C ARG A 146 -15.61 2.22 -6.53
N LEU A 147 -16.40 1.16 -6.57
CA LEU A 147 -16.36 0.07 -5.59
C LEU A 147 -15.68 -1.14 -6.22
N SER A 148 -14.82 -1.81 -5.46
CA SER A 148 -14.10 -3.00 -5.90
C SER A 148 -14.18 -4.11 -4.86
N ALA A 149 -14.49 -5.33 -5.30
CA ALA A 149 -14.47 -6.55 -4.49
C ALA A 149 -13.16 -7.36 -4.69
N ALA A 150 -12.17 -6.81 -5.41
CA ALA A 150 -10.97 -7.54 -5.81
C ALA A 150 -10.15 -8.11 -4.62
N THR A 151 -10.18 -7.47 -3.46
CA THR A 151 -9.49 -7.91 -2.23
C THR A 151 -10.20 -9.03 -1.49
N GLN A 152 -11.52 -9.15 -1.68
CA GLN A 152 -12.38 -10.08 -0.95
C GLN A 152 -12.61 -11.37 -1.72
N GLU A 153 -12.00 -11.47 -2.90
CA GLU A 153 -11.99 -12.66 -3.73
C GLU A 153 -13.38 -13.17 -4.11
N THR A 154 -14.37 -12.28 -4.17
CA THR A 154 -15.75 -12.62 -4.53
C THR A 154 -16.26 -11.72 -5.65
N CYS A 155 -17.04 -12.31 -6.56
CA CYS A 155 -17.71 -11.60 -7.63
C CYS A 155 -19.17 -11.30 -7.25
N LYS A 156 -19.64 -10.09 -7.57
CA LYS A 156 -20.99 -9.62 -7.25
C LYS A 156 -21.84 -9.50 -8.51
N SER A 157 -23.11 -9.85 -8.39
CA SER A 157 -24.12 -9.59 -9.42
C SER A 157 -24.37 -8.09 -9.59
N GLU A 158 -24.99 -7.72 -10.71
CA GLU A 158 -25.44 -6.34 -10.95
C GLU A 158 -26.37 -5.82 -9.84
N GLU A 159 -27.30 -6.65 -9.34
CA GLU A 159 -28.21 -6.29 -8.26
C GLU A 159 -27.48 -5.97 -6.95
N GLU A 160 -26.47 -6.78 -6.60
CA GLU A 160 -25.63 -6.54 -5.43
C GLU A 160 -24.82 -5.25 -5.58
N TRP A 161 -24.26 -4.97 -6.75
CA TRP A 161 -23.53 -3.74 -7.02
C TRP A 161 -24.43 -2.50 -6.99
N LEU A 162 -25.64 -2.61 -7.52
CA LEU A 162 -26.60 -1.53 -7.51
C LEU A 162 -27.08 -1.24 -6.08
N THR A 163 -27.24 -2.28 -5.26
CA THR A 163 -27.57 -2.15 -3.83
C THR A 163 -26.46 -1.41 -3.09
N ALA A 164 -25.21 -1.84 -3.23
CA ALA A 164 -24.04 -1.18 -2.62
C ALA A 164 -23.89 0.28 -3.08
N SER A 165 -24.00 0.55 -4.39
CA SER A 165 -23.91 1.91 -4.93
C SER A 165 -25.07 2.80 -4.46
N THR A 166 -26.25 2.22 -4.26
CA THR A 166 -27.43 2.93 -3.74
C THR A 166 -27.23 3.35 -2.28
N GLU A 167 -26.59 2.50 -1.48
CA GLU A 167 -26.22 2.79 -0.10
C GLU A 167 -25.23 3.96 -0.03
N GLU A 168 -24.17 3.92 -0.84
CA GLU A 168 -23.17 5.01 -0.95
C GLU A 168 -23.78 6.34 -1.41
N CYS A 169 -24.68 6.31 -2.40
CA CYS A 169 -25.37 7.51 -2.88
C CYS A 169 -26.49 7.98 -1.92
N GLY A 170 -26.98 7.12 -1.02
CA GLY A 170 -28.23 7.30 -0.27
C GLY A 170 -29.52 7.27 -1.13
N LYS A 171 -29.41 6.90 -2.41
CA LYS A 171 -30.50 6.62 -3.37
C LYS A 171 -29.91 5.95 -4.61
N LYS A 172 -30.75 5.41 -5.50
CA LYS A 172 -30.27 4.76 -6.73
C LYS A 172 -29.34 5.68 -7.54
N PRO A 173 -28.15 5.22 -7.97
CA PRO A 173 -27.25 6.02 -8.80
C PRO A 173 -27.91 6.40 -10.12
N THR A 174 -27.55 7.57 -10.64
CA THR A 174 -28.07 8.09 -11.91
C THR A 174 -27.49 7.37 -13.12
N ASN A 175 -26.25 6.90 -13.00
CA ASN A 175 -25.55 6.09 -13.98
C ASN A 175 -24.60 5.14 -13.25
N TYR A 176 -24.35 3.96 -13.83
CA TYR A 176 -23.32 3.05 -13.36
C TYR A 176 -22.78 2.19 -14.50
N VAL A 177 -21.55 1.73 -14.34
CA VAL A 177 -20.86 0.87 -15.29
C VAL A 177 -20.18 -0.26 -14.52
N LEU A 178 -20.42 -1.49 -14.95
CA LEU A 178 -19.83 -2.69 -14.36
C LEU A 178 -18.51 -3.02 -15.06
N GLY A 179 -17.56 -3.53 -14.31
CA GLY A 179 -16.21 -3.84 -14.79
C GLY A 179 -15.68 -5.16 -14.25
N ALA A 180 -14.65 -5.65 -14.91
CA ALA A 180 -13.93 -6.87 -14.56
C ALA A 180 -14.87 -8.06 -14.34
N GLN A 181 -15.58 -8.43 -15.42
CA GLN A 181 -16.46 -9.60 -15.45
C GLN A 181 -15.71 -10.87 -15.02
N CYS A 182 -16.38 -11.70 -14.24
CA CYS A 182 -15.81 -12.92 -13.68
C CYS A 182 -16.15 -14.13 -14.55
N GLY A 183 -15.23 -14.52 -15.44
CA GLY A 183 -15.43 -15.67 -16.32
C GLY A 183 -16.53 -15.41 -17.33
N ASP A 184 -17.46 -16.35 -17.42
CA ASP A 184 -18.66 -16.33 -18.25
C ASP A 184 -19.94 -16.00 -17.45
N GLN A 185 -19.80 -15.66 -16.17
CA GLN A 185 -20.93 -15.32 -15.29
C GLN A 185 -21.32 -13.85 -15.45
N ASP A 186 -22.60 -13.55 -15.23
CA ASP A 186 -23.13 -12.18 -15.11
C ASP A 186 -22.77 -11.57 -13.73
N LYS A 187 -21.49 -11.66 -13.38
CA LYS A 187 -20.91 -11.14 -12.15
C LYS A 187 -19.64 -10.35 -12.43
N TYR A 188 -19.38 -9.38 -11.58
CA TYR A 188 -18.41 -8.33 -11.80
C TYR A 188 -17.62 -8.08 -10.51
N MET A 189 -16.35 -7.71 -10.63
CA MET A 189 -15.53 -7.36 -9.47
C MET A 189 -15.55 -5.86 -9.14
N GLU A 190 -16.06 -5.02 -10.01
CA GLU A 190 -16.18 -3.60 -9.72
C GLU A 190 -17.39 -2.95 -10.37
N VAL A 191 -17.77 -1.80 -9.80
CA VAL A 191 -18.76 -0.88 -10.34
C VAL A 191 -18.25 0.54 -10.18
N ILE A 192 -18.41 1.36 -11.22
CA ILE A 192 -18.28 2.82 -11.14
C ILE A 192 -19.68 3.40 -11.24
N PHE A 193 -20.04 4.31 -10.34
CA PHE A 193 -21.39 4.86 -10.27
C PHE A 193 -21.37 6.38 -10.10
N VAL A 194 -22.45 7.04 -10.49
CA VAL A 194 -22.62 8.50 -10.45
C VAL A 194 -23.83 8.87 -9.59
N CYS A 195 -23.62 9.74 -8.61
CA CYS A 195 -24.67 10.30 -7.76
C CYS A 195 -24.84 11.80 -8.05
N ASP A 196 -26.09 12.27 -8.12
CA ASP A 196 -26.50 13.67 -8.36
C ASP A 196 -26.70 14.48 -7.07
N LYS A 197 -26.74 13.82 -5.90
CA LYS A 197 -26.85 14.51 -4.61
C LYS A 197 -25.47 14.99 -4.15
N PRO A 198 -25.39 16.15 -3.45
CA PRO A 198 -24.18 16.52 -2.74
C PRO A 198 -23.79 15.37 -1.80
N LYS A 199 -22.52 14.98 -1.88
CA LYS A 199 -21.97 13.85 -1.14
C LYS A 199 -22.17 14.11 0.35
N LYS A 200 -22.90 13.23 1.05
CA LYS A 200 -22.84 13.19 2.51
C LYS A 200 -21.45 12.72 2.85
N ASP A 201 -20.58 13.64 3.23
CA ASP A 201 -19.22 13.30 3.56
C ASP A 201 -19.15 12.78 4.99
N ILE A 202 -19.74 11.60 5.22
CA ILE A 202 -19.87 10.99 6.56
C ILE A 202 -18.48 10.72 7.17
N LEU A 203 -17.48 10.44 6.33
CA LEU A 203 -16.08 10.31 6.73
C LEU A 203 -15.45 11.66 7.15
N LEU A 204 -15.97 12.80 6.68
CA LEU A 204 -15.50 14.12 7.08
C LEU A 204 -16.35 14.74 8.21
N GLU A 205 -17.64 14.46 8.33
CA GLU A 205 -18.48 15.21 9.29
C GLU A 205 -18.18 14.88 10.76
N ILE A 206 -17.99 13.60 11.11
CA ILE A 206 -17.78 13.20 12.51
C ILE A 206 -16.31 13.33 12.93
N ASP A 207 -15.39 13.26 11.96
CA ASP A 207 -13.95 13.33 12.23
C ASP A 207 -13.32 14.67 11.82
N SER A 208 -13.96 15.56 11.05
CA SER A 208 -13.31 16.82 10.67
C SER A 208 -13.13 17.77 11.84
N GLU A 209 -14.07 17.88 12.78
CA GLU A 209 -13.88 18.77 13.93
C GLU A 209 -12.82 18.23 14.90
N PHE A 210 -12.87 16.92 15.20
CA PHE A 210 -11.88 16.28 16.05
C PHE A 210 -10.49 16.28 15.38
N LEU A 211 -10.38 15.85 14.13
CA LEU A 211 -9.13 15.84 13.39
C LEU A 211 -8.63 17.25 13.06
N ALA A 212 -9.52 18.25 12.87
CA ALA A 212 -9.08 19.63 12.66
C ALA A 212 -8.59 20.25 13.96
N ALA A 213 -9.30 20.07 15.07
CA ALA A 213 -8.86 20.51 16.39
C ALA A 213 -7.55 19.83 16.79
N GLU A 214 -7.44 18.52 16.54
CA GLU A 214 -6.20 17.78 16.73
C GLU A 214 -5.12 18.36 15.83
N LYS A 215 -5.33 18.45 14.51
CA LYS A 215 -4.35 18.99 13.55
C LYS A 215 -3.87 20.40 13.92
N GLU A 216 -4.77 21.29 14.31
CA GLU A 216 -4.42 22.64 14.77
C GLU A 216 -3.57 22.58 16.04
N TYR A 217 -4.00 21.76 17.02
CA TYR A 217 -3.23 21.51 18.23
C TYR A 217 -1.83 20.93 17.93
N LEU A 218 -1.72 19.99 16.99
CA LEU A 218 -0.45 19.39 16.59
C LEU A 218 0.48 20.41 15.96
N HIS A 219 -0.04 21.20 15.02
CA HIS A 219 0.70 22.25 14.35
C HIS A 219 1.20 23.30 15.35
N ASN A 220 0.36 23.65 16.33
CA ASN A 220 0.72 24.55 17.42
C ASN A 220 1.85 23.98 18.28
N ILE A 221 1.82 22.68 18.63
CA ILE A 221 2.93 22.06 19.38
C ILE A 221 4.21 22.04 18.55
N GLN A 222 4.15 21.74 17.25
CA GLN A 222 5.32 21.78 16.37
C GLN A 222 5.95 23.17 16.37
N PHE A 223 5.14 24.22 16.34
CA PHE A 223 5.59 25.60 16.44
C PHE A 223 6.22 25.92 17.81
N VAL A 224 5.59 25.50 18.91
CA VAL A 224 6.12 25.67 20.27
C VAL A 224 7.48 24.99 20.44
N LEU A 225 7.63 23.76 19.93
CA LEU A 225 8.90 23.03 19.96
C LEU A 225 9.98 23.72 19.11
N PHE A 226 9.58 24.32 17.99
CA PHE A 226 10.50 25.08 17.16
C PHE A 226 10.95 26.39 17.84
N GLU A 227 10.05 27.14 18.46
CA GLU A 227 10.42 28.33 19.23
C GLU A 227 11.34 27.96 20.41
N ARG A 228 11.05 26.85 21.10
CA ARG A 228 11.93 26.34 22.15
C ARG A 228 13.31 25.98 21.62
N PHE A 229 13.38 25.30 20.47
CA PHE A 229 14.65 25.01 19.79
C PHE A 229 15.41 26.30 19.49
N ARG A 230 14.73 27.32 18.97
CA ARG A 230 15.32 28.62 18.66
C ARG A 230 15.89 29.32 19.89
N GLU A 231 15.19 29.28 21.01
CA GLU A 231 15.68 29.81 22.29
C GLU A 231 16.94 29.11 22.76
N VAL A 232 16.94 27.77 22.75
CA VAL A 232 18.09 26.95 23.17
C VAL A 232 19.32 27.27 22.31
N VAL A 233 19.15 27.44 20.99
CA VAL A 233 20.25 27.83 20.08
C VAL A 233 20.74 29.25 20.34
N LYS A 234 19.84 30.22 20.60
CA LYS A 234 20.24 31.59 20.97
C LYS A 234 21.03 31.65 22.28
N ASP A 235 20.69 30.80 23.24
CA ASP A 235 21.36 30.74 24.54
C ASP A 235 22.81 30.21 24.46
N LEU A 236 23.15 29.46 23.41
CA LEU A 236 24.52 29.03 23.13
C LEU A 236 25.45 30.22 22.83
N ASN A 237 24.93 31.26 22.17
CA ASN A 237 25.71 32.43 21.77
C ASN A 237 25.83 33.50 22.86
N LYS A 238 25.08 33.39 23.96
CA LYS A 238 25.16 34.38 25.02
C LYS A 238 26.52 34.27 25.71
N PRO A 239 27.29 35.38 25.85
CA PRO A 239 28.54 35.36 26.60
C PRO A 239 28.23 35.00 28.05
N ARG A 240 28.48 33.75 28.44
CA ARG A 240 28.28 33.29 29.81
C ARG A 240 29.53 33.62 30.61
N SER A 241 29.37 34.34 31.71
CA SER A 241 30.43 34.68 32.67
C SER A 241 30.88 33.49 33.53
N GLY A 242 30.67 32.25 33.07
CA GLY A 242 30.85 31.01 33.84
C GLY A 242 31.65 29.95 33.07
N ASN A 243 31.72 28.73 33.63
CA ASN A 243 32.47 27.61 33.07
C ASN A 243 31.95 27.23 31.65
N PRO A 244 32.77 27.38 30.58
CA PRO A 244 32.35 27.10 29.21
C PRO A 244 31.91 25.65 28.97
N ILE A 245 32.48 24.69 29.71
CA ILE A 245 32.16 23.26 29.55
C ILE A 245 30.73 22.99 30.04
N GLU A 246 30.38 23.49 31.22
CA GLU A 246 29.06 23.35 31.82
C GLU A 246 27.98 24.02 30.94
N ALA A 247 28.32 25.15 30.31
CA ALA A 247 27.43 25.81 29.36
C ALA A 247 27.13 24.96 28.13
N VAL A 248 28.15 24.33 27.53
CA VAL A 248 28.01 23.44 26.37
C VAL A 248 27.24 22.18 26.73
N ASP A 249 27.49 21.59 27.91
CA ASP A 249 26.77 20.39 28.36
C ASP A 249 25.29 20.68 28.65
N THR A 250 24.99 21.83 29.25
CA THR A 250 23.61 22.29 29.46
C THR A 250 22.89 22.47 28.12
N PHE A 251 23.53 23.14 27.15
CA PHE A 251 22.99 23.32 25.81
C PHE A 251 22.70 21.98 25.12
N ARG A 252 23.67 21.05 25.13
CA ARG A 252 23.49 19.71 24.53
C ARG A 252 22.34 18.96 25.18
N THR A 253 22.21 19.05 26.50
CA THR A 253 21.13 18.42 27.26
C THR A 253 19.76 19.00 26.88
N ASP A 254 19.63 20.32 26.83
CA ASP A 254 18.35 20.96 26.50
C ASP A 254 17.95 20.75 25.04
N LEU A 255 18.94 20.73 24.14
CA LEU A 255 18.72 20.42 22.73
C LEU A 255 18.27 18.96 22.56
N HIS A 256 18.93 18.02 23.25
CA HIS A 256 18.52 16.61 23.27
C HIS A 256 17.10 16.44 23.81
N ARG A 257 16.72 17.14 24.90
CA ARG A 257 15.35 17.12 25.43
C ARG A 257 14.33 17.62 24.41
N THR A 258 14.67 18.66 23.65
CA THR A 258 13.77 19.21 22.62
C THR A 258 13.58 18.22 21.46
N VAL A 259 14.64 17.56 21.01
CA VAL A 259 14.57 16.48 19.99
C VAL A 259 13.78 15.27 20.50
N ALA A 260 13.98 14.89 21.77
CA ALA A 260 13.23 13.80 22.40
C ALA A 260 11.72 14.11 22.46
N ALA A 261 11.35 15.35 22.85
CA ALA A 261 9.96 15.80 22.85
C ALA A 261 9.34 15.76 21.45
N ALA A 262 10.06 16.19 20.41
CA ALA A 262 9.61 16.06 19.02
C ALA A 262 9.40 14.59 18.60
N THR A 263 10.27 13.69 19.06
CA THR A 263 10.17 12.24 18.79
C THR A 263 8.98 11.60 19.50
N ASP A 264 8.71 11.97 20.75
CA ASP A 264 7.56 11.47 21.51
C ASP A 264 6.24 12.04 20.97
N LEU A 265 6.24 13.30 20.52
CA LEU A 265 5.11 13.89 19.82
C LEU A 265 4.76 13.08 18.56
N ARG A 266 5.76 12.76 17.73
CA ARG A 266 5.59 11.88 16.56
C ARG A 266 4.99 10.53 16.93
N ARG A 267 5.45 9.89 18.01
CA ARG A 267 4.91 8.59 18.47
C ARG A 267 3.44 8.71 18.85
N THR A 268 3.06 9.79 19.53
CA THR A 268 1.67 10.09 19.88
C THR A 268 0.83 10.24 18.61
N PHE A 269 1.32 10.95 17.60
CA PHE A 269 0.61 11.13 16.31
C PHE A 269 0.41 9.81 15.58
N THR A 270 1.47 9.01 15.43
CA THR A 270 1.35 7.69 14.81
C THR A 270 0.29 6.85 15.52
N ARG A 271 0.18 6.91 16.86
CA ARG A 271 -0.87 6.19 17.60
C ARG A 271 -2.28 6.76 17.36
N ALA A 272 -2.44 8.08 17.34
CA ALA A 272 -3.72 8.72 17.06
C ALA A 272 -4.22 8.39 15.65
N TYR A 273 -3.35 8.43 14.65
CA TYR A 273 -3.69 8.03 13.29
C TYR A 273 -4.04 6.55 13.17
N LEU A 274 -3.33 5.67 13.88
CA LEU A 274 -3.69 4.24 13.92
C LEU A 274 -5.08 4.02 14.52
N TYR A 275 -5.44 4.79 15.53
CA TYR A 275 -6.78 4.76 16.09
C TYR A 275 -7.81 5.24 15.05
N ALA A 276 -7.55 6.35 14.37
CA ALA A 276 -8.41 6.85 13.30
C ALA A 276 -8.60 5.83 12.17
N ASP A 277 -7.53 5.17 11.72
CA ASP A 277 -7.58 4.12 10.70
C ASP A 277 -8.49 2.95 11.13
N THR A 278 -8.33 2.48 12.38
CA THR A 278 -9.22 1.44 12.92
C THR A 278 -10.67 1.91 13.02
N THR A 279 -10.93 3.19 13.29
CA THR A 279 -12.32 3.70 13.33
C THR A 279 -12.94 3.82 11.93
N ILE A 280 -12.14 4.11 10.90
CA ILE A 280 -12.59 4.09 9.50
C ILE A 280 -13.02 2.66 9.12
N GLU A 281 -12.23 1.65 9.50
CA GLU A 281 -12.56 0.24 9.26
C GLU A 281 -13.79 -0.22 10.07
N VAL A 282 -13.86 0.12 11.37
CA VAL A 282 -14.98 -0.30 12.24
C VAL A 282 -16.30 0.28 11.79
N ARG A 283 -16.36 1.55 11.36
CA ARG A 283 -17.62 2.15 10.88
C ARG A 283 -18.14 1.50 9.61
N HIS A 284 -17.25 1.12 8.69
CA HIS A 284 -17.64 0.30 7.53
C HIS A 284 -18.22 -1.05 8.01
N SER A 285 -17.62 -1.68 9.02
CA SER A 285 -18.10 -2.96 9.55
C SER A 285 -19.37 -2.89 10.43
N ASP A 286 -19.66 -1.77 11.09
CA ASP A 286 -20.87 -1.62 11.90
C ASP A 286 -22.12 -1.39 11.03
N VAL A 287 -21.94 -0.76 9.86
CA VAL A 287 -22.96 -0.76 8.80
C VAL A 287 -23.19 -2.21 8.33
N GLU A 288 -22.12 -2.98 8.08
CA GLU A 288 -22.19 -4.40 7.70
C GLU A 288 -22.89 -5.29 8.73
N ARG A 289 -22.84 -4.95 10.03
CA ARG A 289 -23.43 -5.80 11.08
C ARG A 289 -24.96 -5.73 11.13
N THR A 290 -25.54 -4.65 10.59
CA THR A 290 -26.99 -4.44 10.59
C THR A 290 -27.65 -4.88 9.29
N SER A 291 -26.89 -4.97 8.19
CA SER A 291 -27.35 -5.57 6.94
C SER A 291 -26.96 -7.06 6.91
N ASN A 292 -27.92 -7.95 6.63
CA ASN A 292 -27.60 -9.37 6.36
C ASN A 292 -26.73 -9.58 5.09
N TYR A 293 -26.37 -8.48 4.41
CA TYR A 293 -25.48 -8.43 3.27
C TYR A 293 -24.19 -7.76 3.73
N SER A 294 -23.23 -8.54 4.18
CA SER A 294 -21.89 -8.03 4.43
C SER A 294 -21.37 -7.31 3.17
N THR A 295 -21.24 -5.99 3.24
CA THR A 295 -20.78 -5.11 2.17
C THR A 295 -19.27 -5.22 1.99
N HIS A 296 -18.80 -6.42 1.62
CA HIS A 296 -17.41 -6.70 1.31
C HIS A 296 -16.97 -6.03 -0.01
N TYR A 297 -16.81 -4.71 -0.01
CA TYR A 297 -16.20 -3.95 -1.09
C TYR A 297 -15.29 -2.86 -0.52
N ILE A 298 -14.38 -2.37 -1.36
CA ILE A 298 -13.53 -1.22 -1.07
C ILE A 298 -13.94 -0.08 -1.99
N SER A 299 -14.23 1.10 -1.42
CA SER A 299 -14.46 2.33 -2.18
C SER A 299 -13.13 3.04 -2.49
N ARG A 300 -12.98 3.54 -3.72
CA ARG A 300 -11.89 4.42 -4.15
C ARG A 300 -11.72 5.62 -3.21
N LYS A 301 -12.83 6.21 -2.75
CA LYS A 301 -12.81 7.32 -1.79
C LYS A 301 -12.22 6.91 -0.44
N THR A 302 -12.63 5.76 0.09
CA THR A 302 -12.12 5.23 1.36
C THR A 302 -10.61 4.99 1.28
N VAL A 303 -10.14 4.40 0.18
CA VAL A 303 -8.70 4.20 -0.06
C VAL A 303 -7.96 5.52 -0.15
N LEU A 304 -8.50 6.52 -0.84
CA LEU A 304 -7.88 7.85 -0.91
C LEU A 304 -7.78 8.51 0.47
N ALA A 305 -8.82 8.40 1.28
CA ALA A 305 -8.82 8.94 2.65
C ALA A 305 -7.74 8.25 3.49
N LYS A 306 -7.71 6.92 3.50
CA LYS A 306 -6.69 6.12 4.21
C LYS A 306 -5.27 6.45 3.72
N ALA A 307 -5.06 6.54 2.41
CA ALA A 307 -3.80 6.92 1.81
C ALA A 307 -3.33 8.32 2.24
N LYS A 308 -4.24 9.30 2.31
CA LYS A 308 -3.91 10.65 2.81
C LYS A 308 -3.46 10.62 4.28
N GLU A 309 -4.07 9.82 5.14
CA GLU A 309 -3.62 9.68 6.54
C GLU A 309 -2.21 9.08 6.61
N TYR A 310 -1.91 8.04 5.82
CA TYR A 310 -0.55 7.50 5.73
C TYR A 310 0.46 8.53 5.21
N ALA A 311 0.08 9.36 4.23
CA ALA A 311 0.92 10.46 3.76
C ALA A 311 1.23 11.47 4.87
N LYS A 312 0.27 11.79 5.76
CA LYS A 312 0.53 12.63 6.94
C LYS A 312 1.53 12.00 7.88
N ILE A 313 1.40 10.70 8.19
CA ILE A 313 2.36 9.98 9.04
C ILE A 313 3.79 10.07 8.47
N VAL A 314 3.93 9.90 7.15
CA VAL A 314 5.22 10.08 6.47
C VAL A 314 5.70 11.53 6.58
N GLY A 315 4.81 12.51 6.42
CA GLY A 315 5.10 13.93 6.62
C GLY A 315 5.58 14.27 8.04
N ASP A 316 4.98 13.68 9.06
CA ASP A 316 5.36 13.89 10.46
C ASP A 316 6.70 13.21 10.78
N ARG A 317 6.96 12.02 10.21
CA ARG A 317 8.29 11.38 10.28
C ARG A 317 9.35 12.28 9.66
N ARG A 318 9.07 12.87 8.48
CA ARG A 318 9.94 13.85 7.83
C ARG A 318 10.18 15.06 8.73
N TRP A 319 9.15 15.63 9.34
CA TRP A 319 9.29 16.77 10.26
C TRP A 319 10.25 16.46 11.42
N THR A 320 10.11 15.30 12.07
CA THR A 320 11.05 14.86 13.13
C THR A 320 12.47 14.63 12.62
N ALA A 321 12.62 14.07 11.41
CA ALA A 321 13.92 13.90 10.78
C ALA A 321 14.60 15.26 10.52
N LEU A 322 13.86 16.22 9.98
CA LEU A 322 14.34 17.59 9.76
C LEU A 322 14.71 18.30 11.07
N PHE A 323 13.96 18.05 12.14
CA PHE A 323 14.28 18.56 13.47
C PHE A 323 15.62 18.00 14.00
N THR A 324 15.84 16.70 13.82
CA THR A 324 17.10 16.03 14.14
C THR A 324 18.25 16.58 13.31
N VAL A 325 18.04 16.80 12.00
CA VAL A 325 19.02 17.42 11.10
C VAL A 325 19.39 18.83 11.57
N ALA A 326 18.41 19.68 11.87
CA ALA A 326 18.65 21.03 12.38
C ALA A 326 19.46 21.00 13.69
N SER A 327 19.13 20.08 14.60
CA SER A 327 19.87 19.86 15.85
C SER A 327 21.33 19.46 15.60
N HIS A 328 21.60 18.58 14.63
CA HIS A 328 22.97 18.20 14.28
C HIS A 328 23.76 19.34 13.63
N MET A 329 23.12 20.14 12.79
CA MET A 329 23.76 21.29 12.14
C MET A 329 24.23 22.34 13.16
N VAL A 330 23.44 22.61 14.20
CA VAL A 330 23.85 23.55 15.26
C VAL A 330 24.92 22.97 16.20
N GLN A 331 25.03 21.64 16.31
CA GLN A 331 26.01 20.93 17.14
C GLN A 331 27.30 20.52 16.41
N THR A 332 27.44 20.76 15.10
CA THR A 332 28.61 20.39 14.25
C THR A 332 28.89 18.88 14.09
N SER A 333 27.89 18.00 14.20
CA SER A 333 28.15 16.57 14.50
C SER A 333 27.96 15.54 13.38
N LEU A 334 27.53 15.89 12.15
CA LEU A 334 27.33 14.89 11.09
C LEU A 334 27.91 15.28 9.73
N PRO A 335 28.48 14.31 8.97
CA PRO A 335 28.81 14.48 7.56
C PRO A 335 27.58 14.80 6.72
N ASP A 336 27.72 15.74 5.78
CA ASP A 336 26.67 16.16 4.84
C ASP A 336 26.00 14.99 4.12
N GLN A 337 26.78 13.97 3.74
CA GLN A 337 26.30 12.79 3.02
C GLN A 337 25.25 12.00 3.81
N ILE A 338 25.42 11.90 5.14
CA ILE A 338 24.48 11.20 6.01
C ILE A 338 23.17 11.97 6.09
N ILE A 339 23.25 13.29 6.29
CA ILE A 339 22.08 14.18 6.34
C ILE A 339 21.31 14.14 5.01
N MET A 340 22.03 14.24 3.90
CA MET A 340 21.46 14.21 2.55
C MET A 340 20.71 12.90 2.28
N SER A 341 21.32 11.77 2.62
CA SER A 341 20.68 10.45 2.51
C SER A 341 19.39 10.37 3.33
N GLU A 342 19.41 10.90 4.56
CA GLU A 342 18.24 10.92 5.43
C GLU A 342 17.11 11.83 4.89
N MET A 343 17.44 12.97 4.28
CA MET A 343 16.44 13.87 3.69
C MET A 343 15.86 13.30 2.38
N MET A 344 16.69 12.67 1.55
CA MET A 344 16.29 12.03 0.28
C MET A 344 15.18 11.00 0.47
N ASN A 345 15.21 10.31 1.63
CA ASN A 345 14.21 9.33 2.03
C ASN A 345 12.77 9.86 2.04
N TYR A 346 12.59 11.18 2.09
CA TYR A 346 11.30 11.86 2.18
C TYR A 346 11.00 12.77 0.98
N ASP A 347 11.70 12.59 -0.14
CA ASP A 347 11.26 13.19 -1.41
C ASP A 347 9.93 12.56 -1.87
N ALA A 348 9.16 13.32 -2.64
CA ALA A 348 7.85 12.88 -3.15
C ALA A 348 7.94 11.55 -3.93
N GLU A 349 8.99 11.35 -4.71
CA GLU A 349 9.27 10.11 -5.46
C GLU A 349 9.45 8.87 -4.55
N ASN A 350 9.81 9.06 -3.27
CA ASN A 350 10.02 7.99 -2.30
C ASN A 350 8.81 7.76 -1.38
N LEU A 351 7.70 8.49 -1.57
CA LEU A 351 6.53 8.44 -0.68
C LEU A 351 5.95 7.04 -0.53
N LEU A 352 5.68 6.34 -1.63
CA LEU A 352 5.03 5.01 -1.58
C LEU A 352 5.88 3.97 -0.83
N LYS A 353 7.20 4.02 -1.00
CA LYS A 353 8.13 3.18 -0.24
C LYS A 353 8.05 3.48 1.26
N ARG A 354 7.95 4.75 1.65
CA ARG A 354 7.83 5.15 3.06
C ARG A 354 6.49 4.79 3.68
N VAL A 355 5.43 4.79 2.89
CA VAL A 355 4.12 4.27 3.30
C VAL A 355 4.22 2.79 3.60
N GLU A 356 4.93 2.02 2.77
CA GLU A 356 5.19 0.61 3.05
C GLU A 356 6.01 0.40 4.33
N ASP A 357 7.06 1.19 4.54
CA ASP A 357 7.86 1.16 5.78
C ASP A 357 6.99 1.45 7.02
N VAL A 358 6.15 2.49 6.97
CA VAL A 358 5.19 2.80 8.03
C VAL A 358 4.30 1.59 8.31
N ASN A 359 3.78 0.96 7.26
CA ASN A 359 2.92 -0.21 7.37
C ASN A 359 3.62 -1.41 8.02
N ASN A 360 4.94 -1.56 7.80
CA ASN A 360 5.74 -2.63 8.40
C ASN A 360 6.18 -2.33 9.85
N ASP A 361 6.39 -1.06 10.19
CA ASP A 361 6.81 -0.62 11.53
C ASP A 361 5.70 -0.71 12.58
N ILE A 362 4.43 -0.66 12.16
CA ILE A 362 3.28 -0.76 13.05
C ILE A 362 3.29 -2.17 13.67
N PRO A 363 3.50 -2.31 15.00
CA PRO A 363 3.59 -3.61 15.63
C PRO A 363 2.31 -4.42 15.34
N ARG A 364 2.46 -5.65 14.82
CA ARG A 364 1.36 -6.58 14.48
C ARG A 364 0.64 -7.14 15.71
N ASN A 365 0.43 -6.31 16.72
CA ASN A 365 0.04 -6.73 18.05
C ASN A 365 -1.49 -6.83 18.15
N ILE A 366 -1.94 -8.07 18.31
CA ILE A 366 -3.20 -8.57 18.91
C ILE A 366 -4.51 -8.33 18.13
N PHE A 367 -4.75 -7.21 17.44
CA PHE A 367 -6.08 -6.93 16.85
C PHE A 367 -6.18 -6.90 15.31
N THR A 368 -5.07 -6.78 14.57
CA THR A 368 -5.10 -6.63 13.09
C THR A 368 -4.82 -7.91 12.29
N ARG A 369 -4.78 -9.08 12.95
CA ARG A 369 -4.39 -10.35 12.30
C ARG A 369 -5.30 -10.81 11.15
N ARG A 370 -6.51 -10.25 10.98
CA ARG A 370 -7.47 -10.72 9.97
C ARG A 370 -7.64 -9.84 8.73
N HIS A 371 -7.23 -8.58 8.74
CA HIS A 371 -7.47 -7.65 7.60
C HIS A 371 -6.25 -6.79 7.31
N ASN A 372 -5.07 -7.42 7.26
CA ASN A 372 -3.80 -6.73 7.01
C ASN A 372 -3.61 -6.39 5.52
N ILE A 373 -4.62 -5.78 4.90
CA ILE A 373 -4.47 -5.24 3.55
C ILE A 373 -3.62 -3.99 3.68
N ARG A 374 -2.48 -3.97 3.00
CA ARG A 374 -1.60 -2.81 3.03
C ARG A 374 -2.24 -1.73 2.16
N VAL A 375 -2.19 -0.48 2.58
CA VAL A 375 -2.67 0.66 1.77
C VAL A 375 -2.04 0.67 0.38
N VAL A 376 -0.79 0.22 0.25
CA VAL A 376 -0.11 0.08 -1.04
C VAL A 376 -0.83 -0.92 -1.96
N ASP A 377 -1.31 -2.03 -1.41
CA ASP A 377 -2.06 -3.05 -2.16
C ASP A 377 -3.42 -2.49 -2.60
N GLU A 378 -4.08 -1.70 -1.75
CA GLU A 378 -5.33 -1.01 -2.11
C GLU A 378 -5.10 0.06 -3.20
N LEU A 379 -3.99 0.80 -3.14
CA LEU A 379 -3.61 1.77 -4.16
C LEU A 379 -3.32 1.13 -5.53
N ASP A 380 -2.98 -0.16 -5.59
CA ASP A 380 -2.83 -0.87 -6.86
C ASP A 380 -4.19 -1.16 -7.53
N LEU A 381 -5.28 -1.22 -6.75
CA LEU A 381 -6.64 -1.28 -7.27
C LEU A 381 -7.11 0.06 -7.81
N PHE A 382 -6.56 1.16 -7.28
CA PHE A 382 -6.88 2.54 -7.65
C PHE A 382 -5.61 3.34 -7.99
N PRO A 383 -4.89 2.99 -9.07
CA PRO A 383 -3.59 3.58 -9.38
C PRO A 383 -3.66 5.11 -9.60
N GLU A 384 -4.80 5.64 -10.04
CA GLU A 384 -5.05 7.07 -10.17
C GLU A 384 -4.94 7.84 -8.83
N LEU A 385 -5.03 7.15 -7.70
CA LEU A 385 -4.90 7.76 -6.38
C LEU A 385 -3.45 8.00 -5.96
N LYS A 386 -2.47 7.36 -6.62
CA LYS A 386 -1.04 7.53 -6.27
C LYS A 386 -0.56 8.96 -6.51
N GLU A 387 -0.99 9.57 -7.61
CA GLU A 387 -0.71 10.97 -7.91
C GLU A 387 -1.41 11.90 -6.92
N GLN A 388 -2.72 11.71 -6.68
CA GLN A 388 -3.48 12.51 -5.71
C GLN A 388 -2.91 12.44 -4.29
N MET A 389 -2.43 11.27 -3.88
CA MET A 389 -1.75 11.06 -2.61
C MET A 389 -0.42 11.81 -2.56
N THR A 390 0.34 11.81 -3.65
CA THR A 390 1.63 12.50 -3.77
C THR A 390 1.44 14.02 -3.73
N ASP A 391 0.45 14.55 -4.47
CA ASP A 391 0.07 15.96 -4.42
C ASP A 391 -0.34 16.39 -3.01
N TYR A 392 -1.17 15.57 -2.37
CA TYR A 392 -1.57 15.79 -0.99
C TYR A 392 -0.37 15.81 -0.04
N TYR A 393 0.56 14.86 -0.18
CA TYR A 393 1.78 14.80 0.61
C TYR A 393 2.62 16.07 0.45
N VAL A 394 2.88 16.50 -0.79
CA VAL A 394 3.62 17.72 -1.11
C VAL A 394 2.98 18.94 -0.45
N GLU A 395 1.66 19.07 -0.58
CA GLU A 395 0.90 20.16 0.04
C GLU A 395 0.94 20.12 1.57
N TYR A 396 0.87 18.93 2.15
CA TYR A 396 1.04 18.72 3.58
C TYR A 396 2.43 19.17 4.03
N VAL A 397 3.51 18.68 3.42
CA VAL A 397 4.87 18.99 3.87
C VAL A 397 5.27 20.45 3.65
N LYS A 398 4.67 21.16 2.69
CA LYS A 398 4.84 22.63 2.55
C LYS A 398 4.38 23.40 3.79
N ASN A 399 3.38 22.88 4.52
CA ASN A 399 2.87 23.51 5.73
C ASN A 399 3.57 23.01 7.01
N HIS A 400 4.32 21.92 6.93
CA HIS A 400 4.94 21.24 8.07
C HIS A 400 6.47 21.10 7.91
N THR A 401 7.10 21.94 7.08
CA THR A 401 8.56 22.01 6.98
C THR A 401 9.09 22.98 8.04
N LEU A 402 9.96 22.47 8.91
CA LEU A 402 10.47 23.21 10.06
C LEU A 402 11.28 24.45 9.64
N GLY A 403 10.86 25.64 10.08
CA GLY A 403 11.63 26.88 9.92
C GLY A 403 11.69 27.44 8.49
N ILE A 404 10.82 26.98 7.58
CA ILE A 404 10.72 27.52 6.22
C ILE A 404 9.25 27.78 5.87
N ALA A 405 8.93 29.03 5.54
CA ALA A 405 7.60 29.43 5.09
C ALA A 405 7.22 28.74 3.77
N ARG A 406 5.95 28.35 3.68
CA ARG A 406 5.31 27.72 2.52
C ARG A 406 5.70 28.34 1.17
N LYS A 407 5.78 29.67 1.08
CA LYS A 407 6.10 30.41 -0.15
C LYS A 407 7.47 30.06 -0.76
N HIS A 408 8.39 29.50 0.02
CA HIS A 408 9.72 29.10 -0.44
C HIS A 408 9.81 27.62 -0.83
N LEU A 409 8.73 26.84 -0.64
CA LEU A 409 8.72 25.39 -0.76
C LEU A 409 8.00 24.88 -2.02
N GLY A 410 7.89 25.72 -3.06
CA GLY A 410 7.30 25.34 -4.34
C GLY A 410 8.03 24.18 -5.03
N PHE A 411 9.32 24.01 -4.74
CA PHE A 411 10.19 23.00 -5.34
C PHE A 411 10.04 21.59 -4.73
N LEU A 412 9.23 21.39 -3.68
CA LEU A 412 9.14 20.09 -3.00
C LEU A 412 8.57 18.95 -3.86
N ASN A 413 8.02 19.25 -5.04
CA ASN A 413 7.58 18.24 -6.01
C ASN A 413 8.64 17.93 -7.09
N GLU A 414 9.78 18.64 -7.09
CA GLU A 414 10.86 18.43 -8.06
C GLU A 414 11.71 17.22 -7.64
N SER A 415 12.26 16.48 -8.61
CA SER A 415 13.21 15.41 -8.30
C SER A 415 14.48 16.00 -7.69
N GLY A 416 15.00 15.38 -6.62
CA GLY A 416 16.14 15.91 -5.87
C GLY A 416 15.84 17.10 -4.97
N ALA A 417 14.56 17.35 -4.63
CA ALA A 417 14.15 18.44 -3.74
C ALA A 417 14.92 18.45 -2.41
N HIS A 418 15.27 17.28 -1.85
CA HIS A 418 16.09 17.16 -0.64
C HIS A 418 17.40 17.96 -0.71
N ALA A 419 18.08 18.03 -1.86
CA ALA A 419 19.35 18.75 -2.00
C ALA A 419 19.18 20.26 -1.83
N ARG A 420 18.12 20.81 -2.44
CA ARG A 420 17.77 22.23 -2.31
C ARG A 420 17.30 22.55 -0.89
N LEU A 421 16.48 21.68 -0.31
CA LEU A 421 16.05 21.81 1.08
C LEU A 421 17.25 21.79 2.04
N PHE A 422 18.19 20.89 1.83
CA PHE A 422 19.42 20.80 2.63
C PHE A 422 20.27 22.07 2.54
N ALA A 423 20.42 22.64 1.34
CA ALA A 423 21.12 23.91 1.15
C ALA A 423 20.43 25.06 1.94
N MET A 424 19.10 25.11 1.94
CA MET A 424 18.35 26.08 2.76
C MET A 424 18.57 25.84 4.26
N TYR A 425 18.53 24.59 4.71
CA TYR A 425 18.78 24.24 6.11
C TYR A 425 20.19 24.61 6.56
N LYS A 426 21.21 24.44 5.72
CA LYS A 426 22.57 24.92 5.99
C LYS A 426 22.65 26.44 6.12
N GLU A 427 21.87 27.17 5.33
CA GLU A 427 21.83 28.62 5.41
C GLU A 427 21.16 29.07 6.71
N ILE A 428 20.05 28.42 7.09
CA ILE A 428 19.23 28.72 8.28
C ILE A 428 19.95 28.31 9.56
N PHE A 429 20.34 27.04 9.69
CA PHE A 429 20.84 26.44 10.91
C PHE A 429 22.36 26.40 10.91
N ARG A 430 22.98 27.55 11.18
CA ARG A 430 24.43 27.65 11.35
C ARG A 430 24.79 27.45 12.82
N SER A 431 26.05 27.11 13.10
CA SER A 431 26.52 26.96 14.48
C SER A 431 26.23 28.25 15.27
N GLY A 432 25.40 28.12 16.31
CA GLY A 432 24.95 29.22 17.16
C GLY A 432 23.92 30.18 16.55
N PHE A 433 23.64 30.16 15.25
CA PHE A 433 22.82 31.19 14.59
C PHE A 433 21.69 30.58 13.76
N ILE A 434 20.50 31.15 13.90
CA ILE A 434 19.32 30.80 13.10
C ILE A 434 18.94 31.99 12.22
N ASP A 435 19.13 31.85 10.91
CA ASP A 435 18.73 32.86 9.93
C ASP A 435 17.20 32.84 9.73
N GLN A 436 16.56 33.99 9.85
CA GLN A 436 15.11 34.14 9.71
C GLN A 436 14.66 34.44 8.27
N LYS A 437 15.59 34.55 7.30
CA LYS A 437 15.31 34.90 5.91
C LYS A 437 14.16 34.10 5.26
N TYR A 438 13.99 32.85 5.66
CA TYR A 438 13.01 31.93 5.07
C TYR A 438 11.79 31.66 5.95
N MET A 439 11.68 32.28 7.13
CA MET A 439 10.61 32.00 8.10
C MET A 439 9.31 32.74 7.83
#